data_AF-A0A5C6RSD2-F1
#
_entry.id   AF-A0A5C6RSD2-F1
#
_cell.length_a   1.000
_cell.length_b   1.000
_cell.length_c   1.000
_cell.angle_alpha   90.00
_cell.angle_beta   90.00
_cell.angle_gamma   90.00
#
_symmetry.space_group_name_H-M   'P 1'
#
loop_
_entity.id
_entity.type
_entity.pdbx_description
1 polymer ?
#
loop_
_entity_poly.entity_id
_entity_poly.type
_entity_poly.pdbx_seq_one_letter_code
_entity_poly.pdbx_strand_id
1 'polypeptide(L)' 'MQASNPRELLLCALRHFNLQAEQRAPDQFQVHSRYTISITPEGAFQLLEGQQVVGTFSNVVLLCAKLQQTLSA' A
#
# COMPACT_ATOMS: atom_id res chain seq x y z
N MET A 1 -0.54 24.02 -5.97
CA MET A 1 -1.06 23.09 -4.95
C MET A 1 -0.35 21.76 -5.17
N GLN A 2 0.43 21.33 -4.19
CA GLN A 2 1.28 20.14 -4.28
C GLN A 2 0.36 18.93 -4.45
N ALA A 3 0.39 18.29 -5.63
CA ALA A 3 -0.19 16.96 -5.77
C ALA A 3 0.62 16.06 -4.85
N SER A 4 0.11 15.82 -3.64
CA SER A 4 0.79 15.01 -2.63
C SER A 4 1.22 13.70 -3.27
N ASN A 5 2.53 13.46 -3.33
CA ASN A 5 3.05 12.29 -4.03
C ASN A 5 2.40 11.04 -3.42
N PRO A 6 1.75 10.16 -4.21
CA PRO A 6 1.05 8.99 -3.70
C PRO A 6 1.98 8.08 -2.88
N ARG A 7 3.28 8.07 -3.23
CA ARG A 7 4.34 7.42 -2.44
C ARG A 7 4.49 8.00 -1.04
N GLU A 8 4.52 9.32 -0.87
CA GLU A 8 4.67 9.94 0.44
C GLU A 8 3.44 9.67 1.32
N LEU A 9 2.26 9.72 0.71
CA LEU A 9 1.00 9.32 1.36
C LEU A 9 1.05 7.86 1.82
N LEU A 10 1.56 6.96 0.97
CA LEU A 10 1.76 5.55 1.29
C LEU A 10 2.70 5.35 2.48
N LEU A 11 3.89 5.93 2.43
CA LEU A 11 4.88 5.81 3.51
C LEU A 11 4.35 6.38 4.84
N CYS A 12 3.64 7.51 4.77
CA CYS A 12 3.02 8.12 5.94
C CYS A 12 1.95 7.21 6.55
N ALA A 13 1.06 6.66 5.72
CA ALA A 13 0.02 5.76 6.18
C ALA A 13 0.61 4.47 6.75
N LEU A 14 1.55 3.81 6.07
CA LEU A 14 2.21 2.60 6.57
C LEU A 14 2.82 2.83 7.95
N ARG A 15 3.50 3.97 8.16
CA ARG A 15 4.05 4.35 9.47
C ARG A 15 2.95 4.60 10.51
N HIS A 16 1.86 5.27 10.13
CA HIS A 16 0.73 5.54 11.02
C HIS A 16 0.05 4.25 11.49
N PHE A 17 -0.10 3.27 10.59
CA PHE A 17 -0.68 1.97 10.87
C PHE A 17 0.32 0.96 11.45
N ASN A 18 1.56 1.38 11.71
CA ASN A 18 2.66 0.54 12.17
C ASN A 18 2.91 -0.72 11.29
N LEU A 19 2.66 -0.57 9.98
CA LEU A 19 2.88 -1.62 8.99
C LEU A 19 4.31 -1.52 8.47
N GLN A 20 5.08 -2.58 8.67
CA GLN A 20 6.43 -2.67 8.11
C GLN A 20 6.35 -3.00 6.63
N ALA A 21 6.88 -2.11 5.80
CA ALA A 21 6.97 -2.28 4.36
C ALA A 21 8.40 -2.13 3.88
N GLU A 22 8.82 -3.04 3.01
CA GLU A 22 10.10 -3.01 2.31
C GLU A 22 9.88 -2.53 0.88
N GLN A 23 10.64 -1.53 0.46
CA GLN A 23 10.57 -1.04 -0.91
C GLN A 23 11.27 -2.05 -1.85
N ARG A 24 10.51 -2.67 -2.75
CA ARG A 24 11.03 -3.61 -3.78
C ARG A 24 11.33 -2.90 -5.09
N ALA A 25 10.55 -1.88 -5.42
CA ALA A 25 10.71 -1.06 -6.62
C ALA A 25 10.27 0.39 -6.32
N PRO A 26 10.49 1.36 -7.23
CA PRO A 26 10.05 2.75 -7.04
C PRO A 26 8.57 2.86 -6.66
N ASP A 27 7.73 2.03 -7.31
CA ASP A 27 6.27 2.02 -7.15
C ASP A 27 5.75 0.76 -6.48
N GLN A 28 6.62 -0.09 -5.91
CA GLN A 28 6.21 -1.35 -5.26
C GLN A 28 6.80 -1.51 -3.86
N PHE A 29 5.92 -1.82 -2.91
CA PHE A 29 6.23 -1.96 -1.49
C PHE A 29 5.69 -3.29 -0.97
N GLN A 30 6.56 -4.13 -0.46
CA GLN A 30 6.16 -5.41 0.13
C GLN A 30 5.89 -5.23 1.63
N VAL A 31 4.73 -5.68 2.10
CA VAL A 31 4.30 -5.58 3.51
C VAL A 31 4.20 -6.98 4.10
N HIS A 32 4.82 -7.20 5.27
CA HIS A 32 4.81 -8.49 5.99
C HIS A 32 5.20 -9.71 5.12
N SER A 33 6.07 -9.53 4.12
CA SER A 33 6.52 -10.58 3.18
C SER A 33 5.42 -11.34 2.42
N ARG A 34 4.17 -10.90 2.50
CA ARG A 34 2.99 -11.57 1.91
C ARG A 34 2.26 -10.68 0.92
N TYR A 35 2.10 -9.41 1.29
CA TYR A 35 1.35 -8.44 0.49
C TYR A 35 2.30 -7.54 -0.28
N THR A 36 1.92 -7.17 -1.49
CA THR A 36 2.64 -6.18 -2.29
C THR A 36 1.68 -5.05 -2.61
N ILE A 37 2.09 -3.82 -2.34
CA ILE A 37 1.37 -2.61 -2.70
C ILE A 37 2.05 -2.02 -3.93
N SER A 38 1.33 -1.91 -5.03
CA SER A 38 1.80 -1.25 -6.25
C SER A 38 1.07 0.07 -6.44
N ILE A 39 1.81 1.13 -6.75
CA ILE A 39 1.24 2.44 -7.11
C ILE A 39 1.05 2.45 -8.62
N THR A 40 -0.17 2.69 -9.08
CA THR A 40 -0.47 2.77 -10.52
C THR A 40 -0.05 4.14 -11.07
N PRO A 41 0.17 4.26 -12.40
CA PRO A 41 0.47 5.55 -13.03
C PRO A 41 -0.61 6.61 -12.80
N GLU A 42 -1.84 6.15 -12.57
CA GLU A 42 -3.01 6.99 -12.28
C GLU A 42 -3.06 7.46 -10.81
N GLY A 43 -2.12 7.02 -9.98
CA GLY A 43 -2.02 7.37 -8.56
C GLY A 43 -2.89 6.53 -7.63
N ALA A 44 -3.42 5.40 -8.10
CA ALA A 44 -4.15 4.45 -7.26
C ALA A 44 -3.19 3.42 -6.61
N PHE A 45 -3.65 2.78 -5.53
CA PHE A 45 -2.89 1.77 -4.80
C PHE A 45 -3.51 0.39 -5.04
N GLN A 46 -2.79 -0.49 -5.72
CA GLN A 46 -3.17 -1.89 -5.88
C GLN A 46 -2.56 -2.73 -4.77
N LEU A 47 -3.38 -3.50 -4.08
CA LEU A 47 -2.96 -4.53 -3.15
C LEU A 47 -2.91 -5.86 -3.90
N LEU A 48 -1.77 -6.53 -3.80
CA LEU A 48 -1.54 -7.87 -4.30
C LEU A 48 -1.22 -8.80 -3.13
N GLU A 49 -1.69 -10.03 -3.21
CA GLU A 49 -1.29 -11.13 -2.35
C GLU A 49 -0.59 -12.16 -3.24
N GLY A 50 0.73 -12.26 -3.11
CA GLY A 50 1.56 -12.96 -4.10
C GLY A 50 1.44 -12.33 -5.50
N GLN A 51 0.84 -13.04 -6.45
CA GLN A 51 0.65 -12.60 -7.84
C GLN A 51 -0.80 -12.16 -8.15
N GLN A 52 -1.72 -12.26 -7.19
CA GLN A 52 -3.13 -11.93 -7.42
C GLN A 52 -3.45 -10.54 -6.86
N VAL A 53 -4.13 -9.72 -7.66
CA VAL A 53 -4.69 -8.44 -7.20
C VAL A 53 -5.89 -8.73 -6.31
N VAL A 54 -5.77 -8.38 -5.03
CA VAL A 54 -6.83 -8.53 -4.01
C VAL A 54 -7.72 -7.29 -3.93
N GLY A 55 -7.22 -6.13 -4.38
CA GLY A 55 -8.04 -4.92 -4.47
C GLY A 55 -7.28 -3.72 -5.02
N THR A 56 -8.03 -2.73 -5.51
CA THR A 56 -7.52 -1.43 -5.94
C THR A 56 -8.17 -0.34 -5.11
N PHE A 57 -7.37 0.58 -4.59
CA PHE A 57 -7.78 1.61 -3.65
C PHE A 57 -7.32 2.97 -4.12
N SER A 58 -8.25 3.92 -4.22
CA SER A 58 -7.91 5.33 -4.49
C SER A 58 -7.48 6.08 -3.22
N ASN A 59 -7.60 5.45 -2.04
CA ASN A 59 -7.27 6.02 -0.75
C ASN A 59 -6.37 5.06 0.06
N VAL A 60 -5.19 5.55 0.42
CA VAL A 60 -4.18 4.81 1.19
C VAL A 60 -4.66 4.37 2.57
N VAL A 61 -5.56 5.15 3.20
CA VAL A 61 -6.09 4.83 4.53
C VAL A 61 -6.95 3.58 4.47
N LEU A 62 -7.77 3.44 3.42
CA LEU A 62 -8.61 2.26 3.21
C LEU A 62 -7.76 1.01 2.92
N LEU A 63 -6.70 1.17 2.13
CA LEU A 63 -5.73 0.12 1.86
C LEU A 63 -5.07 -0.38 3.16
N CYS A 64 -4.53 0.53 3.98
CA CYS A 64 -3.87 0.17 5.23
C CYS A 64 -4.84 -0.44 6.25
N ALA A 65 -6.07 0.09 6.36
CA ALA A 65 -7.10 -0.48 7.22
C ALA A 65 -7.47 -1.91 6.79
N LYS A 66 -7.60 -2.16 5.48
CA LYS A 66 -7.86 -3.51 4.95
C LYS A 66 -6.71 -4.46 5.28
N LEU A 67 -5.46 -4.03 5.06
CA LEU A 67 -4.27 -4.79 5.43
C LEU A 67 -4.26 -5.13 6.92
N GLN A 68 -4.52 -4.16 7.80
CA GLN A 68 -4.54 -4.38 9.24
C GLN A 68 -5.62 -5.39 9.66
N GLN A 69 -6.82 -5.31 9.07
CA GLN A 69 -7.89 -6.29 9.31
C GLN A 69 -7.49 -7.70 8.87
N THR A 70 -6.84 -7.84 7.71
CA THR A 70 -6.41 -9.14 7.19
C THR A 70 -5.21 -9.72 7.95
N LEU A 71 -4.31 -8.87 8.47
CA LEU A 71 -3.17 -9.30 9.28
C LEU A 71 -3.55 -9.65 10.74
N SER A 72 -4.67 -9.13 11.23
CA SER A 72 -5.17 -9.40 12.59
C SER A 72 -6.12 -10.61 12.66
N ALA A 73 -6.43 -11.23 11.52
CA ALA A 73 -7.32 -12.39 11.39
C ALA A 73 -6.51 -13.68 11.22
#